data_AF-A0A1E7LY70-F1
#
_entry.id   AF-A0A1E7LY70-F1
#
_cell.length_a   1.000
_cell.length_b   1.000
_cell.length_c   1.000
_cell.angle_alpha   90.00
_cell.angle_beta   90.00
_cell.angle_gamma   90.00
#
_symmetry.space_group_name_H-M   'P 1'
#
loop_
_entity.id
_entity.type
_entity.pdbx_description
1 polymer ?
#
loop_
_entity_poly.entity_id
_entity_poly.type
_entity_poly.pdbx_seq_one_letter_code
_entity_poly.pdbx_strand_id
1 'polypeptide(L)' 'MVFRFTIERPGSHVSLTAKAVTLYPATDHPEPAVAIRISSPASRVLYVPLDRIEELVNGIRDIARQAAS' A
#
# COMPACT_ATOMS: atom_id res chain seq x y z
N MET A 1 -5.77 12.75 5.84
CA MET A 1 -6.05 12.51 4.41
C MET A 1 -5.87 11.01 4.12
N VAL A 2 -6.71 10.41 3.29
CA VAL A 2 -6.64 8.97 2.92
C VAL A 2 -6.68 8.88 1.39
N PHE A 3 -5.75 8.14 0.80
CA PHE A 3 -5.78 7.84 -0.63
C PHE A 3 -6.58 6.57 -0.88
N ARG A 4 -7.35 6.53 -1.98
CA ARG A 4 -8.11 5.35 -2.41
C ARG A 4 -7.99 5.20 -3.93
N PHE A 5 -7.69 3.98 -4.35
CA PHE A 5 -7.69 3.53 -5.74
C PHE A 5 -8.58 2.31 -5.88
N THR A 6 -9.39 2.23 -6.93
CA THR A 6 -10.37 1.15 -7.13
C THR A 6 -10.26 0.61 -8.54
N ILE A 7 -10.30 -0.72 -8.65
CA ILE A 7 -10.42 -1.44 -9.91
C ILE A 7 -11.77 -2.16 -9.88
N GLU A 8 -12.66 -1.75 -10.78
CA GLU A 8 -13.95 -2.38 -11.04
C GLU A 8 -13.80 -3.30 -12.26
N ARG A 9 -14.07 -4.60 -12.11
CA ARG A 9 -14.22 -5.55 -13.24
C ARG A 9 -15.52 -6.34 -13.07
N PRO A 10 -16.14 -6.83 -14.15
CA PRO A 10 -17.31 -7.71 -14.03
C PRO A 10 -17.00 -8.90 -13.10
N GLY A 11 -17.73 -9.02 -11.99
CA GLY A 11 -17.53 -10.08 -11.00
C GLY A 11 -16.34 -9.89 -10.03
N SER A 12 -15.63 -8.77 -10.05
CA SER A 12 -14.51 -8.50 -9.14
C SER A 12 -14.39 -7.02 -8.77
N HIS A 13 -14.34 -6.74 -7.47
CA HIS A 13 -14.04 -5.42 -6.93
C HIS A 13 -12.76 -5.50 -6.09
N VAL A 14 -11.76 -4.72 -6.49
CA VAL A 14 -10.50 -4.58 -5.72
C VAL A 14 -10.33 -3.12 -5.38
N SER A 15 -10.09 -2.82 -4.10
CA SER A 15 -9.73 -1.47 -3.67
C SER A 15 -8.41 -1.46 -2.92
N LEU A 16 -7.60 -0.43 -3.17
CA LEU A 16 -6.38 -0.13 -2.46
C LEU A 16 -6.59 1.18 -1.71
N THR A 17 -6.27 1.21 -0.43
CA THR A 17 -6.29 2.42 0.39
C THR A 17 -4.94 2.64 1.05
N ALA A 18 -4.53 3.90 1.19
CA ALA A 18 -3.32 4.28 1.91
C ALA A 18 -3.64 5.33 2.98
N LYS A 19 -3.21 5.08 4.21
CA LYS A 19 -3.45 5.95 5.37
C LYS A 19 -2.19 6.10 6.20
N ALA A 20 -1.89 7.32 6.64
CA ALA A 20 -0.85 7.57 7.63
C ALA A 20 -1.22 6.92 8.96
N VAL A 21 -0.29 6.17 9.54
CA VAL A 21 -0.43 5.49 10.83
C VAL A 21 0.84 5.66 11.64
N THR A 22 0.74 5.37 12.93
CA THR A 22 1.88 5.24 13.83
C THR A 22 1.94 3.79 14.27
N LEU A 23 3.06 3.12 13.99
CA LEU A 23 3.34 1.78 14.46
C LEU A 23 3.90 1.85 15.87
N TYR A 24 3.48 0.90 16.69
CA TYR A 24 4.04 0.69 18.03
C TYR A 24 4.69 -0.70 18.01
N PRO A 25 5.90 -0.83 17.41
CA PRO A 25 6.69 -2.04 17.57
C PRO A 25 6.95 -2.32 19.06
N ALA A 26 7.39 -3.53 19.41
CA ALA A 26 7.67 -3.91 20.81
C ALA A 26 8.80 -3.08 21.48
N THR A 27 9.36 -2.11 20.77
CA THR A 27 10.28 -1.08 21.23
C THR A 27 9.52 0.20 21.56
N ASP A 28 9.94 0.92 22.60
CA ASP A 28 9.27 2.15 23.09
C ASP A 28 9.34 3.37 22.15
N HIS A 29 9.61 3.17 20.86
CA HIS A 29 9.68 4.22 19.86
C HIS A 29 8.55 4.08 18.85
N PRO A 30 7.55 4.98 18.88
CA PRO A 30 6.50 5.00 17.87
C PRO A 30 7.08 5.39 16.50
N GLU A 31 6.77 4.60 15.47
CA GLU A 31 7.30 4.79 14.12
C GLU A 31 6.21 5.26 13.16
N PRO A 32 6.34 6.43 12.51
CA PRO A 32 5.39 6.84 11.49
C PRO A 32 5.51 5.96 10.24
N ALA A 33 4.37 5.56 9.70
CA ALA A 33 4.30 4.69 8.52
C ALA A 33 3.05 4.97 7.68
N VAL A 34 2.99 4.33 6.52
CA VAL A 34 1.78 4.27 5.69
C VAL A 34 1.23 2.85 5.74
N ALA A 35 -0.02 2.70 6.17
CA ALA A 35 -0.77 1.46 6.04
C ALA A 35 -1.43 1.41 4.66
N ILE A 36 -0.99 0.48 3.82
CA ILE A 36 -1.58 0.17 2.52
C ILE A 36 -2.46 -1.06 2.68
N ARG A 37 -3.77 -0.89 2.51
CA ARG A 37 -4.73 -2.00 2.57
C ARG A 37 -5.26 -2.31 1.18
N ILE A 38 -5.16 -3.57 0.80
CA ILE A 38 -5.75 -4.13 -0.42
C ILE A 38 -6.98 -4.94 0.01
N SER A 39 -8.17 -4.46 -0.35
CA SER A 39 -9.43 -5.15 -0.12
C SER A 39 -9.83 -5.90 -1.38
N SER A 40 -9.83 -7.21 -1.27
CA SER A 40 -10.34 -8.20 -2.23
C SER A 40 -10.94 -9.36 -1.39
N PRO A 41 -11.37 -10.50 -1.96
CA PRO A 41 -11.84 -11.63 -1.17
C PRO A 41 -10.88 -12.07 -0.04
N ALA A 42 -9.57 -11.79 -0.17
CA ALA A 42 -8.60 -11.88 0.91
C ALA A 42 -7.96 -10.51 1.17
N SER A 43 -8.45 -9.80 2.20
CA SER A 43 -7.89 -8.50 2.60
C SER A 43 -6.44 -8.66 3.09
N ARG A 44 -5.54 -7.83 2.57
CA ARG A 44 -4.13 -7.76 3.02
C ARG A 44 -3.78 -6.34 3.44
N VAL A 45 -2.91 -6.21 4.44
CA VAL A 45 -2.38 -4.92 4.89
C VAL A 45 -0.86 -5.00 4.87
N LEU A 46 -0.24 -3.98 4.29
CA LEU A 46 1.19 -3.74 4.31
C LEU A 46 1.45 -2.44 5.06
N TYR A 47 2.37 -2.47 6.03
CA TYR A 47 2.86 -1.27 6.68
C TYR A 47 4.21 -0.90 6.07
N VAL A 48 4.31 0.33 5.56
CA VAL A 48 5.50 0.81 4.85
C VAL A 48 6.09 1.98 5.64
N PRO A 49 7.31 1.83 6.17
CA PRO A 49 8.05 2.93 6.79
C PRO A 49 8.24 4.09 5.80
N LEU A 50 8.26 5.34 6.31
CA LEU A 50 8.29 6.53 5.45
C LEU A 50 9.54 6.59 4.55
N ASP A 51 10.68 6.11 5.04
CA ASP A 51 11.96 6.04 4.31
C ASP A 51 11.96 5.00 3.17
N ARG A 52 10.97 4.09 3.13
CA ARG A 52 10.85 3.03 2.12
C ARG A 52 9.76 3.30 1.08
N ILE A 53 9.02 4.41 1.20
CA ILE A 53 7.90 4.74 0.29
C ILE A 53 8.38 4.96 -1.15
N GLU A 54 9.48 5.68 -1.32
CA GLU A 54 10.02 5.96 -2.67
C GLU A 54 10.48 4.68 -3.37
N GLU A 55 11.15 3.79 -2.65
CA GLU A 55 11.57 2.48 -3.16
C GLU A 55 10.36 1.66 -3.63
N LEU A 56 9.28 1.62 -2.85
CA LEU A 56 8.05 0.92 -3.22
C LEU A 56 7.41 1.49 -4.50
N VAL A 57 7.30 2.82 -4.59
CA VAL A 57 6.68 3.48 -5.76
C VAL A 57 7.54 3.25 -7.01
N ASN A 58 8.85 3.35 -6.90
CA ASN A 58 9.77 3.11 -8.01
C ASN A 58 9.70 1.64 -8.47
N GLY A 59 9.72 0.67 -7.54
CA GLY A 59 9.58 -0.75 -7.87
C GLY A 59 8.27 -1.07 -8.60
N ILE A 60 7.14 -0.50 -8.16
CA ILE A 60 5.85 -0.66 -8.88
C ILE A 60 5.93 -0.09 -10.29
N ARG A 61 6.53 1.09 -10.44
CA ARG A 61 6.68 1.75 -11.75
C ARG A 61 7.56 0.92 -12.69
N ASP A 62 8.63 0.32 -12.20
CA ASP A 62 9.52 -0.50 -13.01
C ASP A 62 8.82 -1.79 -13.49
N ILE A 63 8.08 -2.47 -12.61
CA ILE A 63 7.24 -3.61 -13.00
C ILE A 63 6.18 -3.21 -14.03
N ALA A 64 5.56 -2.03 -13.88
CA ALA A 64 4.59 -1.53 -14.85
C ALA A 64 5.22 -1.31 -16.24
N ARG A 65 6.46 -0.81 -16.31
CA ARG A 65 7.19 -0.66 -17.59
C ARG A 65 7.48 -2.02 -18.23
N GLN A 66 7.87 -3.01 -17.43
CA GLN A 66 8.11 -4.37 -17.91
C GLN A 66 6.84 -5.00 -18.48
N ALA A 67 5.67 -4.80 -17.85
CA ALA A 67 4.40 -5.34 -18.33
C ALA A 67 3.88 -4.71 -19.63
N ALA A 68 4.39 -3.52 -20.00
CA ALA A 68 4.04 -2.82 -21.23
C ALA A 68 4.99 -3.12 -22.41
N SER A 69 6.03 -3.92 -22.16
CA SER A 69 7.01 -4.39 -23.17
C SER A 69 6.60 -5.75 -23.71
#